data_AF-A0A561UFV0-F1
#
_entry.id   AF-A0A561UFV0-F1
#
_cell.length_a   1.000
_cell.length_b   1.000
_cell.length_c   1.000
_cell.angle_alpha   90.00
_cell.angle_beta   90.00
_cell.angle_gamma   90.00
#
_symmetry.space_group_name_H-M   'P 1'
#
loop_
_entity.id
_entity.type
_entity.pdbx_description
1 polymer ?
#
loop_
_entity_poly.entity_id
_entity_poly.type
_entity_poly.pdbx_seq_one_letter_code
_entity_poly.pdbx_strand_id
1 'polypeptide(L)'
;MEIPPPPSAPLLRHHRDSLLPAVAAALSLRGGEVHTLAGRKADQEPELHPLVGEFLSRLPAQHRERFTGRCPEALLLSQYLTAVDTGRSKRAARKPLSLHEAKKALKGAKLTTVRIREQDDPAHGTHAPPCRSCEPMLEHFAVLGVAVGPRT
;
A
#
# COMPACT_ATOMS: atom_id res chain seq x y z
N MET A 1 30.18 35.10 -29.14
CA MET A 1 30.24 34.05 -28.10
C MET A 1 29.12 33.07 -28.43
N GLU A 2 29.43 32.01 -29.18
CA GLU A 2 28.42 31.05 -29.66
C GLU A 2 27.99 30.13 -28.52
N ILE A 3 26.68 29.95 -28.37
CA ILE A 3 26.08 29.08 -27.36
C ILE A 3 26.12 27.65 -27.91
N PRO A 4 26.74 26.68 -27.19
CA PRO A 4 26.77 25.31 -27.66
C PRO A 4 25.34 24.73 -27.76
N PRO A 5 25.08 23.86 -28.74
CA PRO A 5 23.76 23.27 -28.91
C PRO A 5 23.36 22.47 -27.66
N PRO A 6 22.07 22.43 -27.32
CA PRO A 6 21.61 21.68 -26.16
C PRO A 6 21.97 20.19 -26.33
N PRO A 7 22.35 19.50 -25.23
CA PRO A 7 22.63 18.07 -25.30
C PRO A 7 21.40 17.33 -25.81
N SER A 8 21.62 16.36 -26.70
CA SER A 8 20.56 15.48 -27.20
C SER A 8 19.94 14.71 -26.04
N ALA A 9 18.60 14.69 -25.99
CA ALA A 9 17.87 13.95 -24.97
C ALA A 9 18.31 12.46 -25.00
N PRO A 10 18.56 11.84 -23.85
CA PRO A 10 19.03 10.46 -23.80
C PRO A 10 17.99 9.53 -24.43
N LEU A 11 18.48 8.59 -25.24
CA LEU A 11 17.63 7.58 -25.88
C LEU A 11 16.97 6.70 -24.81
N LEU A 12 15.63 6.64 -24.82
CA LEU A 12 14.86 5.72 -23.98
C LEU A 12 15.12 4.28 -24.45
N ARG A 13 16.01 3.58 -23.75
CA ARG A 13 16.35 2.18 -24.04
C ARG A 13 15.26 1.18 -23.63
N HIS A 14 14.30 1.64 -22.81
CA HIS A 14 13.19 0.85 -22.30
C HIS A 14 11.88 1.64 -22.44
N HIS A 15 10.81 0.94 -22.79
CA HIS A 15 9.45 1.47 -22.73
C HIS A 15 9.12 1.82 -21.27
N ARG A 16 8.28 2.83 -21.02
CA ARG A 16 8.15 3.49 -19.71
C ARG A 16 7.46 2.63 -18.63
N ASP A 17 8.18 1.66 -18.05
CA ASP A 17 7.88 1.06 -16.74
C ASP A 17 7.65 2.14 -15.65
N SER A 18 8.17 3.34 -15.89
CA SER A 18 8.03 4.49 -15.03
C SER A 18 6.60 5.00 -14.88
N LEU A 19 5.66 4.71 -15.80
CA LEU A 19 4.28 5.20 -15.72
C LEU A 19 3.35 4.28 -14.93
N LEU A 20 3.50 2.96 -15.04
CA LEU A 20 2.63 2.02 -14.32
C LEU A 20 2.96 1.99 -12.82
N PRO A 21 1.96 1.85 -11.93
CA PRO A 21 2.19 1.38 -10.56
C PRO A 21 3.05 0.13 -10.55
N ALA A 22 3.93 -0.05 -9.55
CA ALA A 22 4.74 -1.26 -9.46
C ALA A 22 3.95 -2.48 -8.95
N VAL A 23 2.96 -2.22 -8.09
CA VAL A 23 2.15 -3.22 -7.39
C VAL A 23 0.72 -2.74 -7.23
N ALA A 24 -0.22 -3.68 -7.16
CA ALA A 24 -1.56 -3.48 -6.62
C ALA A 24 -1.78 -4.36 -5.41
N ALA A 25 -2.61 -3.89 -4.48
CA ALA A 25 -3.01 -4.64 -3.30
C ALA A 25 -4.52 -4.89 -3.32
N ALA A 26 -4.94 -5.97 -2.67
CA ALA A 26 -6.31 -6.27 -2.33
C ALA A 26 -6.42 -6.66 -0.85
N LEU A 27 -7.29 -5.98 -0.11
CA LEU A 27 -7.66 -6.27 1.27
C LEU A 27 -9.02 -6.97 1.27
N SER A 28 -9.04 -8.25 1.60
CA SER A 28 -10.26 -9.05 1.75
C SER A 28 -10.68 -9.12 3.20
N LEU A 29 -11.88 -8.65 3.51
CA LEU A 29 -12.47 -8.69 4.84
C LEU A 29 -13.23 -10.00 5.05
N ARG A 30 -13.41 -10.39 6.32
CA ARG A 30 -14.15 -11.62 6.69
C ARG A 30 -15.59 -11.63 6.16
N GLY A 31 -16.20 -10.47 5.95
CA GLY A 31 -17.56 -10.30 5.42
C GLY A 31 -17.69 -10.48 3.90
N GLY A 32 -16.60 -10.77 3.19
CA GLY A 32 -16.60 -10.93 1.72
C GLY A 32 -16.37 -9.63 0.95
N GLU A 33 -16.39 -8.48 1.62
CA GLU A 33 -15.98 -7.20 1.03
C GLU A 33 -14.48 -7.19 0.70
N VAL A 34 -14.14 -6.66 -0.47
CA VAL A 34 -12.77 -6.54 -0.95
C VAL A 34 -12.49 -5.11 -1.38
N HIS A 35 -11.45 -4.52 -0.83
CA HIS A 35 -10.94 -3.21 -1.25
C HIS A 35 -9.66 -3.41 -2.06
N THR A 36 -9.51 -2.71 -3.17
CA THR A 36 -8.32 -2.79 -4.04
C THR A 36 -7.73 -1.43 -4.31
N LEU A 37 -6.41 -1.40 -4.47
CA LEU A 37 -5.69 -0.16 -4.76
C LEU A 37 -4.40 -0.47 -5.51
N ALA A 38 -4.15 0.24 -6.60
CA ALA A 38 -2.84 0.26 -7.23
C ALA A 38 -1.93 1.30 -6.55
N GLY A 39 -0.64 0.99 -6.40
CA GLY A 39 0.33 1.92 -5.82
C GLY A 39 0.36 3.26 -6.57
N ARG A 40 0.44 4.38 -5.85
CA ARG A 40 0.51 5.71 -6.46
C ARG A 40 1.95 6.22 -6.50
N LYS A 41 2.38 6.69 -7.68
CA LYS A 41 3.61 7.45 -7.89
C LYS A 41 3.31 8.96 -7.91
N ALA A 42 2.62 9.47 -6.90
CA ALA A 42 2.32 10.90 -6.80
C ALA A 42 3.32 11.58 -5.84
N ASP A 43 3.66 12.84 -6.11
CA ASP A 43 4.53 13.63 -5.24
C ASP A 43 3.87 13.95 -3.90
N GLN A 44 2.54 14.10 -3.91
CA GLN A 44 1.72 14.37 -2.73
C GLN A 44 1.86 13.24 -1.70
N GLU A 45 2.11 13.64 -0.45
CA GLU A 45 2.15 12.71 0.67
C GLU A 45 0.76 12.12 0.94
N PRO A 46 0.67 10.78 1.12
CA PRO A 46 -0.62 10.13 1.33
C PRO A 46 -1.24 10.49 2.68
N GLU A 47 -2.56 10.65 2.70
CA GLU A 47 -3.31 10.78 3.95
C GLU A 47 -3.42 9.40 4.61
N LEU A 48 -2.62 9.20 5.65
CA LEU A 48 -2.61 7.97 6.44
C LEU A 48 -3.54 8.09 7.64
N HIS A 49 -4.18 6.98 7.99
CA HIS A 49 -4.92 6.89 9.24
C HIS A 49 -3.95 7.06 10.43
N PRO A 50 -4.31 7.78 11.51
CA PRO A 50 -3.40 8.07 12.62
C PRO A 50 -2.67 6.85 13.20
N LEU A 51 -3.37 5.72 13.39
CA LEU A 51 -2.74 4.48 13.86
C LEU A 51 -1.68 3.93 12.90
N VAL A 52 -1.91 4.05 11.58
CA VAL A 52 -0.94 3.59 10.56
C VAL A 52 0.24 4.55 10.52
N GLY A 53 -0.01 5.86 10.50
CA GLY A 53 1.03 6.89 10.54
C GLY A 53 1.92 6.78 11.78
N GLU A 54 1.32 6.60 12.97
CA GLU A 54 2.05 6.41 14.23
C GLU A 54 2.96 5.18 14.15
N PHE A 55 2.43 4.04 13.72
CA PHE A 55 3.21 2.81 13.57
C PHE A 55 4.41 3.01 12.63
N LEU A 56 4.17 3.55 11.43
CA LEU A 56 5.22 3.76 10.43
C LEU A 56 6.28 4.78 10.90
N SER A 57 5.89 5.82 11.65
CA SER A 57 6.82 6.81 12.20
C SER A 57 7.81 6.20 13.21
N ARG A 58 7.42 5.11 13.88
CA ARG A 58 8.21 4.41 14.90
C ARG A 58 8.97 3.20 14.37
N LEU A 59 8.84 2.87 13.09
CA LEU A 59 9.58 1.73 12.51
C LEU A 59 11.09 1.90 12.73
N PRO A 60 11.84 0.86 13.12
CA PRO A 60 13.30 0.90 13.12
C PRO A 60 13.85 1.15 11.71
N ALA A 61 15.02 1.79 11.60
CA ALA A 61 15.61 2.16 10.31
C ALA A 61 15.75 0.97 9.34
N GLN A 62 16.05 -0.22 9.84
CA GLN A 62 16.17 -1.46 9.06
C GLN A 62 14.87 -1.90 8.37
N HIS A 63 13.72 -1.45 8.87
CA HIS A 63 12.39 -1.75 8.31
C HIS A 63 11.81 -0.58 7.50
N ARG A 64 12.52 0.55 7.39
CA ARG A 64 12.02 1.73 6.65
C ARG A 64 12.42 1.67 5.18
N GLU A 65 11.43 1.70 4.30
CA GLU A 65 11.64 1.92 2.87
C GLU A 65 11.65 3.42 2.55
N ARG A 66 12.28 3.80 1.43
CA ARG A 66 12.26 5.20 0.95
C ARG A 66 10.86 5.71 0.61
N PHE A 67 9.94 4.78 0.33
CA PHE A 67 8.54 5.03 -0.01
C PHE A 67 7.59 4.60 1.11
N THR A 68 8.08 4.53 2.37
CA THR A 68 7.27 4.18 3.54
C THR A 68 5.96 4.97 3.55
N GLY A 69 4.83 4.29 3.75
CA GLY A 69 3.49 4.90 3.77
C GLY A 69 2.85 5.10 2.39
N ARG A 70 3.61 5.04 1.29
CA ARG A 70 3.06 5.17 -0.08
C ARG A 70 2.65 3.84 -0.72
N CYS A 71 2.95 2.74 -0.04
CA CYS A 71 2.60 1.39 -0.49
C CYS A 71 1.08 1.22 -0.50
N PRO A 72 0.48 0.54 -1.50
CA PRO A 72 -0.95 0.32 -1.54
C PRO A 72 -1.47 -0.44 -0.31
N GLU A 73 -0.64 -1.25 0.36
CA GLU A 73 -0.98 -1.91 1.62
C GLU A 73 -1.27 -0.91 2.75
N ALA A 74 -0.37 0.06 2.96
CA ALA A 74 -0.53 1.09 4.00
C ALA A 74 -1.73 2.00 3.71
N LEU A 75 -1.94 2.31 2.44
CA LEU A 75 -3.06 3.10 1.98
C LEU A 75 -4.40 2.38 2.13
N LEU A 76 -4.50 1.10 1.77
CA LEU A 76 -5.73 0.32 1.95
C LEU A 76 -6.09 0.17 3.43
N LEU A 77 -5.11 -0.16 4.29
CA LEU A 77 -5.35 -0.21 5.73
C LEU A 77 -5.80 1.15 6.25
N SER A 78 -5.19 2.25 5.79
CA SER A 78 -5.58 3.60 6.19
C SER A 78 -7.01 3.93 5.75
N GLN A 79 -7.35 3.70 4.48
CA GLN A 79 -8.69 3.94 3.94
C GLN A 79 -9.75 3.14 4.70
N TYR A 80 -9.49 1.87 4.97
CA TYR A 80 -10.41 1.02 5.71
C TYR A 80 -10.59 1.50 7.16
N LEU A 81 -9.50 1.81 7.88
CA LEU A 81 -9.59 2.28 9.26
C LEU A 81 -10.28 3.65 9.35
N THR A 82 -10.05 4.54 8.39
CA THR A 82 -10.80 5.81 8.28
C THR A 82 -12.29 5.56 8.07
N ALA A 83 -12.67 4.59 7.22
CA ALA A 83 -14.07 4.21 7.03
C ALA A 83 -14.68 3.60 8.30
N VAL A 84 -13.90 2.82 9.06
CA VAL A 84 -14.31 2.34 10.39
C VAL A 84 -14.57 3.51 11.34
N ASP A 85 -13.69 4.52 11.35
CA ASP A 85 -13.86 5.70 12.20
C ASP A 85 -15.10 6.52 11.84
N THR A 86 -15.36 6.75 10.56
CA THR A 86 -16.54 7.49 10.10
C THR A 86 -17.85 6.72 10.34
N GLY A 87 -17.80 5.38 10.35
CA GLY A 87 -18.94 4.52 10.66
C GLY A 87 -19.29 4.42 12.14
N ARG A 88 -18.49 4.98 13.06
CA ARG A 88 -18.71 4.89 14.50
C ARG A 88 -19.84 5.81 14.97
N SER A 89 -20.57 5.38 16.01
CA SER A 89 -21.60 6.22 16.63
C SER A 89 -21.02 7.52 17.20
N LYS A 90 -21.84 8.57 17.29
CA LYS A 90 -21.44 9.87 17.88
C LYS A 90 -20.79 9.77 19.26
N ARG A 91 -21.19 8.78 20.08
CA ARG A 91 -20.59 8.55 21.41
C ARG A 91 -19.20 7.91 21.29
N ALA A 92 -19.05 6.92 20.41
CA ALA A 92 -17.78 6.22 20.19
C ALA A 92 -16.75 7.13 19.51
N ALA A 93 -17.17 7.93 18.54
CA ALA A 93 -16.32 8.87 17.80
C ALA A 93 -15.74 10.00 18.66
N ARG A 94 -16.16 10.15 19.93
CA ARG A 94 -15.53 11.09 20.88
C ARG A 94 -14.10 10.71 21.24
N LYS A 95 -13.73 9.45 21.06
CA LYS A 95 -12.38 8.94 21.30
C LYS A 95 -11.78 8.45 19.98
N PRO A 96 -10.49 8.71 19.71
CA PRO A 96 -9.80 8.12 18.58
C PRO A 96 -9.95 6.60 18.57
N LEU A 97 -9.93 5.98 17.38
CA LEU A 97 -9.92 4.53 17.25
C LEU A 97 -8.72 3.95 18.00
N SER A 98 -8.98 3.01 18.90
CA SER A 98 -7.91 2.28 19.58
C SER A 98 -7.36 1.16 18.69
N LEU A 99 -6.11 0.74 18.96
CA LEU A 99 -5.52 -0.42 18.28
C LEU A 99 -6.35 -1.70 18.47
N HIS A 100 -6.99 -1.87 19.63
CA HIS A 100 -7.86 -3.02 19.89
C HIS A 100 -9.11 -3.01 18.99
N GLU A 101 -9.76 -1.84 18.85
CA GLU A 101 -10.89 -1.68 17.94
C GLU A 101 -10.47 -1.89 16.48
N ALA A 102 -9.31 -1.38 16.08
CA ALA A 102 -8.75 -1.58 14.74
C ALA A 102 -8.53 -3.07 14.43
N LYS A 103 -7.87 -3.81 15.34
CA LYS A 103 -7.68 -5.27 15.23
C LYS A 103 -9.00 -6.04 15.18
N LYS A 104 -10.00 -5.57 15.93
CA LYS A 104 -11.34 -6.17 15.92
C LYS A 104 -12.03 -5.98 14.57
N ALA A 105 -11.93 -4.78 13.97
CA ALA A 105 -12.48 -4.50 12.64
C ALA A 105 -11.79 -5.33 11.56
N LEU A 106 -10.47 -5.47 11.65
CA LEU A 106 -9.64 -6.25 10.71
C LEU A 106 -9.61 -7.76 11.01
N LYS A 107 -10.45 -8.26 11.94
CA LYS A 107 -10.36 -9.66 12.39
C LYS A 107 -10.64 -10.63 11.24
N GLY A 108 -9.63 -11.42 10.89
CA GLY A 108 -9.68 -12.38 9.79
C GLY A 108 -9.51 -11.76 8.41
N ALA A 109 -9.09 -10.49 8.34
CA ALA A 109 -8.74 -9.85 7.09
C ALA A 109 -7.47 -10.46 6.51
N LYS A 110 -7.43 -10.52 5.18
CA LYS A 110 -6.29 -11.00 4.40
C LYS A 110 -5.88 -9.92 3.43
N LEU A 111 -4.59 -9.74 3.22
CA LEU A 111 -4.06 -8.81 2.25
C LEU A 111 -3.17 -9.56 1.26
N THR A 112 -3.39 -9.31 -0.03
CA THR A 112 -2.53 -9.79 -1.10
C THR A 112 -2.05 -8.65 -1.96
N THR A 113 -0.90 -8.85 -2.59
CA THR A 113 -0.26 -7.91 -3.49
C THR A 113 0.20 -8.63 -4.74
N VAL A 114 0.01 -7.99 -5.89
CA VAL A 114 0.41 -8.48 -7.20
C VAL A 114 1.25 -7.43 -7.91
N ARG A 115 2.18 -7.89 -8.75
CA ARG A 115 3.00 -7.03 -9.58
C ARG A 115 2.16 -6.48 -10.74
N ILE A 116 2.26 -5.18 -10.95
CA ILE A 116 1.79 -4.55 -12.19
C ILE A 116 3.01 -4.36 -13.08
N ARG A 117 2.88 -4.80 -14.32
CA ARG A 117 3.88 -4.76 -15.39
C ARG A 117 3.21 -4.44 -16.71
N GLU A 118 4.00 -4.21 -17.74
CA GLU A 118 3.48 -4.03 -19.09
C GLU A 118 2.75 -5.28 -19.59
N GLN A 119 1.99 -5.10 -20.66
CA GLN A 119 1.37 -6.23 -21.36
C GLN A 119 2.46 -7.23 -21.78
N ASP A 120 2.14 -8.52 -21.66
CA ASP A 120 3.02 -9.65 -22.02
C ASP A 120 4.25 -9.88 -21.11
N ASP A 121 4.45 -9.07 -20.05
CA ASP A 121 5.45 -9.36 -19.03
C ASP A 121 4.99 -10.56 -18.16
N PRO A 122 5.77 -11.66 -18.10
CA PRO A 122 5.39 -12.87 -17.36
C PRO A 122 5.32 -12.65 -15.84
N ALA A 123 5.93 -11.60 -15.31
CA ALA A 123 5.82 -11.22 -13.91
C ALA A 123 4.53 -10.45 -13.61
N HIS A 124 3.79 -9.96 -14.61
CA HIS A 124 2.50 -9.30 -14.39
C HIS A 124 1.54 -10.22 -13.65
N GLY A 125 0.82 -9.70 -12.66
CA GLY A 125 -0.18 -10.45 -11.89
C GLY A 125 0.41 -11.47 -10.90
N THR A 126 1.72 -11.73 -10.94
CA THR A 126 2.38 -12.60 -9.96
C THR A 126 2.44 -11.95 -8.58
N HIS A 127 2.51 -12.76 -7.53
CA HIS A 127 2.59 -12.24 -6.16
C HIS A 127 3.83 -11.36 -5.96
N ALA A 128 3.61 -10.19 -5.36
CA ALA A 128 4.66 -9.36 -4.80
C ALA A 128 4.59 -9.49 -3.27
N PRO A 129 5.66 -9.88 -2.57
CA PRO A 129 5.65 -9.87 -1.11
C PRO A 129 5.48 -8.43 -0.59
N PRO A 130 4.86 -8.22 0.59
CA PRO A 130 4.82 -6.92 1.24
C PRO A 130 6.23 -6.34 1.40
N CYS A 131 6.39 -5.02 1.31
CA CYS A 131 7.70 -4.41 1.52
C CYS A 131 8.15 -4.48 2.99
N ARG A 132 9.43 -4.18 3.26
CA ARG A 132 10.02 -4.23 4.61
C ARG A 132 9.30 -3.39 5.66
N SER A 133 8.60 -2.33 5.24
CA SER A 133 7.80 -1.48 6.13
C SER A 133 6.38 -2.00 6.33
N CYS A 134 5.82 -2.65 5.32
CA CYS A 134 4.44 -3.11 5.33
C CYS A 134 4.29 -4.47 6.01
N GLU A 135 5.26 -5.37 5.90
CA GLU A 135 5.23 -6.66 6.58
C GLU A 135 5.01 -6.55 8.11
N PRO A 136 5.84 -5.80 8.87
CA PRO A 136 5.60 -5.64 10.31
C PRO A 136 4.33 -4.84 10.63
N MET A 137 3.87 -3.98 9.73
CA MET A 137 2.59 -3.27 9.88
C MET A 137 1.41 -4.23 9.79
N LEU A 138 1.39 -5.14 8.82
CA LEU A 138 0.33 -6.14 8.69
C LEU A 138 0.27 -7.03 9.93
N GLU A 139 1.42 -7.46 10.44
CA GLU A 139 1.50 -8.20 11.71
C GLU A 139 0.95 -7.38 12.88
N HIS A 140 1.35 -6.11 12.99
CA HIS A 140 0.88 -5.21 14.05
C HIS A 140 -0.63 -5.07 14.09
N PHE A 141 -1.30 -5.03 12.93
CA PHE A 141 -2.77 -4.95 12.81
C PHE A 141 -3.47 -6.31 12.74
N ALA A 142 -2.74 -7.42 12.86
CA ALA A 142 -3.26 -8.79 12.74
C ALA A 142 -3.95 -9.08 11.40
N VAL A 143 -3.43 -8.49 10.31
CA VAL A 143 -3.85 -8.76 8.93
C VAL A 143 -2.93 -9.80 8.33
N LEU A 144 -3.50 -10.87 7.78
CA LEU A 144 -2.70 -11.95 7.20
C LEU A 144 -2.27 -11.61 5.77
N GLY A 145 -0.96 -11.47 5.53
CA GLY A 145 -0.40 -11.45 4.18
C GLY A 145 -0.60 -12.81 3.50
N VAL A 146 -1.17 -12.84 2.30
CA VAL A 146 -1.38 -14.07 1.53
C VAL A 146 -0.78 -13.95 0.14
N ALA A 147 -0.03 -14.97 -0.26
CA ALA A 147 0.41 -15.12 -1.63
C ALA A 147 -0.74 -15.60 -2.50
N VAL A 148 -0.98 -14.92 -3.62
CA VAL A 148 -1.90 -15.39 -4.66
C VAL A 148 -1.08 -15.89 -5.83
N GLY A 149 -1.25 -17.17 -6.16
CA GLY A 149 -0.74 -17.76 -7.39
C GLY A 149 -1.85 -17.81 -8.45
N PRO A 150 -1.49 -17.88 -9.75
CA PRO A 150 -2.47 -18.23 -10.77
C PRO A 150 -3.14 -19.55 -10.36
N ARG A 151 -4.47 -19.59 -10.45
CA ARG A 151 -5.21 -20.85 -10.36
C ARG A 151 -4.95 -21.59 -11.68
N THR A 152 -4.05 -22.57 -11.63
CA THR A 152 -3.88 -23.58 -12.69
C THR A 152 -5.18 -24.32 -12.94
#